data_AF-U3GT89-F1
#
_entry.id   AF-U3GT89-F1
#
_cell.length_a   1.000
_cell.length_b   1.000
_cell.length_c   1.000
_cell.angle_alpha   90.00
_cell.angle_beta   90.00
_cell.angle_gamma   90.00
#
_symmetry.space_group_name_H-M   'P 1'
#
loop_
_entity.id
_entity.type
_entity.pdbx_description
1 polymer ?
#
loop_
_entity_poly.entity_id
_entity_poly.type
_entity_poly.pdbx_seq_one_letter_code
_entity_poly.pdbx_strand_id
1 'polypeptide(L)'
;MPRDVAEAVHARAGGVCEVLIPWAGCTGRAEHIHHRQLRSQGGAHDLDNCLAICRLCHAFIHAYPARSYEYGWLVRSVDNPADVVVVVAPRD
;
A
#
# COMPACT_ATOMS: atom_id res chain seq x y z
N MET A 1 -0.59 -9.33 -11.62
CA MET A 1 0.32 -9.71 -10.53
C MET A 1 0.44 -11.23 -10.51
N PRO A 2 1.66 -11.77 -10.39
CA PRO A 2 1.88 -13.20 -10.16
C PRO A 2 1.14 -13.71 -8.93
N ARG A 3 0.72 -14.97 -8.95
CA ARG A 3 -0.12 -15.56 -7.89
C ARG A 3 0.65 -15.70 -6.58
N ASP A 4 1.89 -16.18 -6.64
CA ASP A 4 2.81 -16.31 -5.51
C ASP A 4 3.03 -14.98 -4.78
N VAL A 5 3.22 -13.88 -5.52
CA VAL A 5 3.35 -12.54 -4.95
C VAL A 5 2.05 -12.11 -4.25
N ALA A 6 0.90 -12.34 -4.88
CA ALA A 6 -0.40 -12.01 -4.29
C ALA A 6 -0.65 -12.79 -3.00
N GLU A 7 -0.35 -14.10 -3.00
CA GLU A 7 -0.47 -14.97 -1.83
C GLU A 7 0.47 -14.52 -0.70
N ALA A 8 1.72 -14.16 -1.02
CA ALA A 8 2.67 -13.65 -0.04
C ALA A 8 2.22 -12.32 0.59
N VAL A 9 1.70 -11.38 -0.21
CA VAL A 9 1.14 -10.11 0.28
C VAL A 9 -0.05 -10.35 1.21
N HIS A 10 -0.98 -11.23 0.83
CA HIS A 10 -2.13 -11.57 1.68
C HIS A 10 -1.72 -12.30 2.96
N ALA A 11 -0.74 -13.20 2.89
CA ALA A 11 -0.21 -13.92 4.06
C ALA A 11 0.45 -12.96 5.04
N ARG A 12 1.29 -12.02 4.56
CA ARG A 12 1.89 -10.96 5.40
C ARG A 12 0.83 -10.11 6.08
N ALA A 13 -0.21 -9.72 5.34
CA ALA A 13 -1.26 -8.84 5.85
C ALA A 13 -2.20 -9.52 6.85
N GLY A 14 -2.30 -10.86 6.84
CA GLY A 14 -3.20 -11.60 7.74
C GLY A 14 -4.68 -11.19 7.58
N GLY A 15 -5.08 -10.71 6.41
CA GLY A 15 -6.43 -10.19 6.14
C GLY A 15 -6.70 -8.77 6.64
N VAL A 16 -5.69 -8.08 7.21
CA VAL A 16 -5.80 -6.72 7.75
C VAL A 16 -5.35 -5.69 6.71
N CYS A 17 -6.01 -4.54 6.67
CA CYS A 17 -5.55 -3.40 5.87
C CYS A 17 -4.22 -2.87 6.44
N GLU A 18 -3.12 -2.97 5.70
CA GLU A 18 -1.78 -2.70 6.23
C GLU A 18 -1.52 -1.23 6.64
N VAL A 19 -2.29 -0.28 6.12
CA VAL A 19 -2.10 1.16 6.40
C VAL A 19 -3.03 1.73 7.47
N LEU A 20 -4.13 1.05 7.80
CA LEU A 20 -5.12 1.42 8.84
C LEU A 20 -5.53 2.91 8.93
N ILE A 21 -5.65 3.64 7.80
CA ILE A 21 -5.91 5.10 7.79
C ILE A 21 -7.30 5.44 8.37
N PRO A 22 -7.44 5.94 9.61
CA PRO A 22 -8.75 6.05 10.27
C PRO A 22 -9.63 7.11 9.60
N TRP A 23 -9.06 8.27 9.27
CA TRP A 23 -9.77 9.37 8.61
C TRP A 23 -10.15 9.09 7.14
N ALA A 24 -9.64 8.01 6.53
CA ALA A 24 -10.14 7.52 5.25
C ALA A 24 -11.42 6.67 5.40
N GLY A 25 -11.84 6.37 6.63
CA GLY A 25 -12.93 5.43 6.91
C GLY A 25 -12.49 3.97 6.78
N CYS A 26 -11.25 3.63 7.12
CA CYS A 26 -10.69 2.28 6.96
C CYS A 26 -11.63 1.19 7.49
N THR A 27 -11.84 0.13 6.70
CA THR A 27 -12.69 -1.01 7.09
C THR A 27 -11.95 -2.03 7.97
N GLY A 28 -10.64 -1.84 8.17
CA GLY A 28 -9.74 -2.77 8.84
C GLY A 28 -9.37 -4.01 8.02
N ARG A 29 -10.02 -4.28 6.89
CA ARG A 29 -9.83 -5.50 6.10
C ARG A 29 -9.00 -5.26 4.84
N ALA A 30 -8.15 -6.21 4.49
CA ALA A 30 -7.52 -6.26 3.18
C ALA A 30 -8.56 -6.63 2.11
N GLU A 31 -8.71 -5.78 1.10
CA GLU A 31 -9.67 -5.96 0.01
C GLU A 31 -8.98 -5.90 -1.36
N HIS A 32 -7.95 -5.06 -1.50
CA HIS A 32 -7.18 -4.86 -2.72
C HIS A 32 -5.68 -4.97 -2.44
N ILE A 33 -4.91 -5.33 -3.45
CA ILE A 33 -3.45 -5.16 -3.44
C ILE A 33 -3.10 -3.90 -4.22
N HIS A 34 -2.42 -2.98 -3.54
CA HIS A 34 -2.02 -1.67 -4.03
C HIS A 34 -0.52 -1.62 -4.31
N HIS A 35 -0.14 -1.13 -5.50
CA HIS A 35 1.24 -0.86 -5.88
C HIS A 35 1.69 0.48 -5.31
N ARG A 36 2.75 0.50 -4.51
CA ARG A 36 3.31 1.72 -3.89
C ARG A 36 4.02 2.58 -4.94
N GLN A 37 4.94 1.98 -5.68
CA GLN A 37 5.44 2.50 -6.95
C GLN A 37 4.48 2.08 -8.04
N LEU A 38 3.82 3.06 -8.66
CA LEU A 38 2.75 2.83 -9.62
C LEU A 38 3.24 2.06 -10.85
N ARG A 39 2.39 1.18 -11.38
CA ARG A 39 2.69 0.41 -12.60
C ARG A 39 3.00 1.30 -13.81
N SER A 40 2.30 2.44 -13.93
CA SER A 40 2.54 3.41 -15.00
C SER A 40 3.92 4.08 -14.92
N GLN A 41 4.61 3.93 -13.79
CA GLN A 41 5.96 4.42 -13.53
C GLN A 41 7.00 3.29 -13.48
N GLY A 42 6.65 2.10 -14.02
CA GLY A 42 7.55 0.94 -14.05
C GLY A 42 7.56 0.10 -12.77
N GLY A 43 6.67 0.35 -11.81
CA GLY A 43 6.61 -0.42 -10.57
C GLY A 43 6.37 -1.92 -10.79
N ALA A 44 7.22 -2.75 -10.17
CA ALA A 44 7.21 -4.19 -10.33
C ALA A 44 6.15 -4.89 -9.45
N HIS A 45 5.91 -6.17 -9.75
CA HIS A 45 5.08 -7.03 -8.93
C HIS A 45 5.94 -7.79 -7.93
N ASP A 46 6.33 -7.13 -6.85
CA ASP A 46 7.11 -7.73 -5.76
C ASP A 46 6.46 -7.44 -4.41
N LEU A 47 6.95 -8.11 -3.38
CA LEU A 47 6.38 -8.07 -2.04
C LEU A 47 6.53 -6.68 -1.41
N ASP A 48 7.65 -6.01 -1.62
CA ASP A 48 7.96 -4.71 -1.02
C ASP A 48 7.19 -3.56 -1.67
N ASN A 49 6.82 -3.71 -2.95
CA ASN A 49 6.05 -2.75 -3.71
C ASN A 49 4.53 -2.92 -3.57
N CYS A 50 4.05 -4.00 -2.96
CA CYS A 50 2.61 -4.30 -2.88
C CYS A 50 2.11 -4.24 -1.43
N LEU A 51 0.94 -3.62 -1.20
CA LEU A 51 0.25 -3.58 0.09
C LEU A 51 -1.18 -4.12 -0.03
N ALA A 52 -1.61 -4.95 0.91
CA ALA A 52 -3.00 -5.37 1.07
C ALA A 52 -3.77 -4.31 1.89
N ILE A 53 -4.74 -3.64 1.26
CA ILE A 53 -5.46 -2.51 1.87
C ILE A 53 -6.95 -2.56 1.57
N CYS A 54 -7.76 -1.85 2.36
CA CYS A 54 -9.19 -1.70 2.06
C CYS A 54 -9.43 -0.75 0.89
N ARG A 55 -10.60 -0.83 0.26
CA ARG A 55 -10.98 0.04 -0.87
C ARG A 55 -10.93 1.54 -0.53
N LEU A 56 -11.23 1.91 0.72
CA LEU A 56 -11.29 3.31 1.16
C LEU A 56 -9.89 3.89 1.34
N CYS A 57 -8.98 3.14 1.97
CA CYS A 57 -7.56 3.52 2.03
C CYS A 57 -6.94 3.57 0.63
N HIS A 58 -7.29 2.64 -0.27
CA HIS A 58 -6.82 2.66 -1.65
C HIS A 58 -7.22 3.97 -2.35
N ALA A 59 -8.49 4.37 -2.27
CA ALA A 59 -8.95 5.63 -2.84
C ALA A 59 -8.25 6.85 -2.22
N PHE A 60 -8.07 6.86 -0.89
CA PHE A 60 -7.38 7.94 -0.18
C PHE A 60 -5.93 8.10 -0.66
N ILE A 61 -5.19 7.00 -0.82
CA ILE A 61 -3.78 7.04 -1.22
C ILE A 61 -3.59 7.74 -2.57
N HIS A 62 -4.49 7.49 -3.52
CA HIS A 62 -4.46 8.13 -4.84
C HIS A 62 -4.95 9.59 -4.81
N ALA A 63 -5.87 9.93 -3.90
CA ALA A 63 -6.41 11.28 -3.77
C ALA A 63 -5.44 12.25 -3.04
N TYR A 64 -4.58 11.74 -2.15
CA TYR A 64 -3.67 12.54 -1.32
C TYR A 64 -2.19 12.15 -1.51
N PRO A 65 -1.63 12.27 -2.72
CA PRO A 65 -0.33 11.70 -3.05
C PRO A 65 0.83 12.27 -2.22
N ALA A 66 0.82 13.55 -1.85
CA ALA A 66 1.87 14.14 -1.02
C ALA A 66 2.00 13.42 0.33
N ARG A 67 0.87 13.20 1.01
CA ARG A 67 0.79 12.46 2.27
C ARG A 67 1.12 10.98 2.08
N SER A 68 0.71 10.40 0.95
CA SER A 68 1.04 9.02 0.60
C SER A 68 2.53 8.79 0.40
N TYR A 69 3.26 9.73 -0.20
CA TYR A 69 4.72 9.64 -0.30
C TYR A 69 5.39 9.80 1.08
N GLU A 70 4.90 10.73 1.90
CA GLU A 70 5.42 10.97 3.27
C GLU A 70 5.36 9.70 4.14
N TYR A 71 4.26 8.94 4.06
CA TYR A 71 4.07 7.71 4.83
C TYR A 71 4.50 6.43 4.09
N GLY A 72 5.08 6.56 2.90
CA GLY A 72 5.54 5.43 2.10
C GLY A 72 4.41 4.56 1.52
N TRP A 73 3.17 5.04 1.47
CA TRP A 73 2.05 4.37 0.79
C TRP A 73 2.11 4.51 -0.74
N LEU A 74 2.80 5.55 -1.20
CA LEU A 74 3.32 5.66 -2.55
C LEU A 74 4.85 5.78 -2.50
N VAL A 75 5.51 5.34 -3.57
CA VAL A 75 6.97 5.40 -3.75
C VAL A 75 7.24 5.99 -5.13
N ARG A 76 8.19 6.93 -5.24
CA ARG A 76 8.50 7.57 -6.51
C ARG A 76 9.31 6.62 -7.39
N SER A 77 9.29 6.87 -8.70
CA SER A 77 10.00 6.03 -9.67
C SER A 77 11.52 5.96 -9.49
N VAL A 78 12.10 6.95 -8.81
CA VAL A 78 13.55 7.05 -8.55
C VAL A 78 13.97 6.38 -7.25
N ASP A 79 12.99 5.96 -6.43
CA ASP A 79 13.21 5.33 -5.15
C ASP A 79 12.92 3.83 -5.26
N ASN A 80 13.51 3.05 -4.35
CA ASN A 80 13.26 1.61 -4.25
C ASN A 80 12.23 1.34 -3.14
N PRO A 81 11.10 0.65 -3.42
CA PRO A 81 10.10 0.33 -2.41
C PRO A 81 10.65 -0.41 -1.19
N ALA A 82 11.67 -1.25 -1.35
CA ALA A 82 12.29 -1.98 -0.24
C ALA A 82 13.00 -1.07 0.78
N ASP A 83 13.42 0.13 0.36
CA ASP A 83 14.14 1.09 1.20
C ASP A 83 13.21 2.14 1.83
N VAL A 84 11.94 2.17 1.43
CA VAL A 84 10.94 3.13 1.95
C VAL A 84 10.06 2.45 2.98
N VAL A 85 10.11 2.91 4.22
CA VAL A 85 9.27 2.40 5.31
C VAL A 85 7.79 2.68 5.04
N VAL A 86 6.93 1.70 5.34
CA VAL A 86 5.47 1.86 5.31
C VAL A 86 5.01 2.20 6.71
N VAL A 87 4.46 3.41 6.87
CA VAL A 87 3.92 3.84 8.16
C VAL A 87 2.48 3.36 8.29
N VAL A 88 2.19 2.59 9.34
CA VAL A 88 0.80 2.38 9.77
C VAL A 88 0.27 3.73 10.26
N ALA A 89 -0.87 4.17 9.73
CA ALA A 89 -1.39 5.49 10.03
C ALA A 89 -1.50 5.69 11.56
N PRO A 90 -1.00 6.83 12.08
CA PRO A 90 -1.16 7.14 13.48
C PRO A 90 -2.65 7.21 13.82
N ARG A 91 -2.97 6.80 15.06
CA ARG A 91 -4.26 7.13 15.64
C ARG A 91 -4.13 8.56 16.13
N ASP A 92 -4.99 9.43 15.62
CA ASP A 92 -5.09 10.83 16.04
C ASP A 92 -5.37 10.93 17.55
#